data_AF-A0A539E3W7-F1
#
_entry.id   AF-A0A539E3W7-F1
#
_cell.length_a   1.000
_cell.length_b   1.000
_cell.length_c   1.000
_cell.angle_alpha   90.00
_cell.angle_beta   90.00
_cell.angle_gamma   90.00
#
_symmetry.space_group_name_H-M   'P 1'
#
loop_
_entity.id
_entity.type
_entity.pdbx_description
1 polymer ?
#
loop_
_entity_poly.entity_id
_entity_poly.type
_entity_poly.pdbx_seq_one_letter_code
_entity_poly.pdbx_strand_id
1 'polypeptide(L)'
;MTGSVSQDPDSTYPSADDGAGVVELPITLSGAAFVRWELVIPGAPDIDLYLLDAVGNIVAASTSGGTDELIDLVAPADGDYTLVVHGWAVPSASLAFSIDNWIVPAASGGSLAVGSAPASAVSGTTGTVVVNWAGLAPGRYIGAVSHNDSTGPIAMTVVAVNA
;
A
#
# COMPACT_ATOMS: atom_id res chain seq x y z
N MET A 1 8.51 -1.77 7.69
CA MET A 1 9.89 -2.11 7.25
C MET A 1 10.77 -0.87 7.44
N THR A 2 12.08 -0.98 7.59
CA THR A 2 12.96 0.19 7.83
C THR A 2 14.26 0.06 7.06
N GLY A 3 14.86 1.18 6.65
CA GLY A 3 16.12 1.20 5.93
C GLY A 3 16.77 2.57 5.88
N SER A 4 17.81 2.70 5.06
CA SER A 4 18.45 3.97 4.72
C SER A 4 18.79 3.97 3.23
N VAL A 5 18.48 5.05 2.53
CA VAL A 5 18.71 5.21 1.09
C VAL A 5 19.55 6.44 0.82
N SER A 6 20.50 6.36 -0.12
CA SER A 6 21.35 7.48 -0.52
C SER A 6 20.77 8.17 -1.75
N GLN A 7 21.40 9.26 -2.19
CA GLN A 7 21.13 9.81 -3.51
C GLN A 7 21.52 8.80 -4.59
N ASP A 8 20.61 8.56 -5.54
CA ASP A 8 20.92 7.91 -6.80
C ASP A 8 21.71 8.86 -7.72
N PRO A 9 22.90 8.50 -8.25
CA PRO A 9 23.77 9.45 -8.94
C PRO A 9 23.16 10.10 -10.19
N ASP A 10 22.30 9.38 -10.93
CA ASP A 10 21.64 9.90 -12.14
C ASP A 10 20.14 10.18 -11.96
N SER A 11 19.60 9.94 -10.75
CA SER A 11 18.17 10.03 -10.44
C SER A 11 17.36 9.31 -11.52
N THR A 12 17.70 8.08 -11.85
CA THR A 12 16.97 7.30 -12.86
C THR A 12 16.86 5.86 -12.38
N TYR A 13 15.63 5.42 -12.10
CA TYR A 13 15.38 4.02 -11.77
C TYR A 13 14.58 3.32 -12.87
N PRO A 14 14.97 2.10 -13.29
CA PRO A 14 16.23 1.42 -12.98
C PRO A 14 17.39 1.90 -13.87
N SER A 15 18.61 1.95 -13.32
CA SER A 15 19.84 2.29 -14.04
C SER A 15 21.03 1.41 -13.58
N ALA A 16 22.20 1.60 -14.19
CA ALA A 16 23.38 0.78 -13.86
C ALA A 16 24.10 1.26 -12.58
N ASP A 17 23.78 2.46 -12.09
CA ASP A 17 24.40 3.16 -10.97
C ASP A 17 23.52 3.28 -9.73
N ASP A 18 22.31 2.68 -9.75
CA ASP A 18 21.33 2.56 -8.67
C ASP A 18 21.95 2.27 -7.28
N GLY A 19 23.01 1.45 -7.22
CA GLY A 19 23.93 1.32 -6.08
C GLY A 19 23.30 1.44 -4.68
N ALA A 20 23.71 2.48 -3.94
CA ALA A 20 23.13 2.81 -2.62
C ALA A 20 21.93 3.77 -2.70
N GLY A 21 21.59 4.23 -3.91
CA GLY A 21 20.40 5.01 -4.22
C GLY A 21 19.11 4.18 -4.28
N VAL A 22 19.24 2.85 -4.22
CA VAL A 22 18.12 1.91 -4.25
C VAL A 22 18.18 0.98 -3.04
N VAL A 23 17.03 0.78 -2.39
CA VAL A 23 16.83 -0.27 -1.40
C VAL A 23 15.67 -1.16 -1.83
N GLU A 24 15.95 -2.45 -1.98
CA GLU A 24 14.95 -3.47 -2.31
C GLU A 24 14.43 -4.17 -1.05
N LEU A 25 13.12 -4.25 -0.93
CA LEU A 25 12.40 -4.86 0.18
C LEU A 25 11.55 -6.02 -0.36
N PRO A 26 12.00 -7.29 -0.17
CA PRO A 26 11.24 -8.44 -0.65
C PRO A 26 9.96 -8.63 0.17
N ILE A 27 8.86 -8.94 -0.51
CA ILE A 27 7.53 -9.13 0.07
C ILE A 27 6.90 -10.37 -0.56
N THR A 28 6.27 -11.21 0.27
CA THR A 28 5.41 -12.29 -0.21
C THR A 28 3.97 -11.98 0.17
N LEU A 29 3.09 -11.97 -0.84
CA LEU A 29 1.65 -11.79 -0.65
C LEU A 29 0.91 -13.11 -0.80
N SER A 30 -0.05 -13.35 0.08
CA SER A 30 -1.01 -14.44 -0.08
C SER A 30 -2.38 -14.07 0.47
N GLY A 31 -3.43 -14.32 -0.32
CA GLY A 31 -4.82 -14.15 0.09
C GLY A 31 -5.20 -12.70 0.44
N ALA A 32 -4.56 -11.71 -0.17
CA ALA A 32 -4.82 -10.30 0.12
C ALA A 32 -5.95 -9.73 -0.76
N ALA A 33 -6.90 -9.02 -0.16
CA ALA A 33 -7.88 -8.21 -0.88
C ALA A 33 -7.37 -6.80 -1.16
N PHE A 34 -6.53 -6.26 -0.28
CA PHE A 34 -5.94 -4.95 -0.44
C PHE A 34 -4.58 -4.90 0.25
N VAL A 35 -3.64 -4.18 -0.35
CA VAL A 35 -2.34 -3.91 0.26
C VAL A 35 -2.00 -2.42 0.10
N ARG A 36 -1.47 -1.82 1.16
CA ARG A 36 -0.86 -0.49 1.12
C ARG A 36 0.55 -0.53 1.68
N TRP A 37 1.47 0.15 1.00
CA TRP A 37 2.74 0.59 1.55
C TRP A 37 2.81 2.10 1.52
N GLU A 38 3.24 2.71 2.62
CA GLU A 38 3.32 4.16 2.79
C GLU A 38 4.70 4.52 3.33
N LEU A 39 5.38 5.43 2.63
CA LEU A 39 6.68 5.94 3.02
C LEU A 39 6.56 6.86 4.24
N VAL A 40 7.52 6.73 5.15
CA VAL A 40 7.69 7.63 6.29
C VAL A 40 9.17 8.02 6.37
N ILE A 41 9.44 9.30 6.18
CA ILE A 41 10.78 9.89 6.16
C ILE A 41 10.84 11.17 7.01
N PRO A 42 12.03 11.54 7.53
CA PRO A 42 12.23 12.86 8.12
C PRO A 42 12.45 13.92 7.04
N GLY A 43 11.95 15.14 7.29
CA GLY A 43 12.18 16.28 6.39
C GLY A 43 11.36 16.20 5.12
N ALA A 44 11.90 16.76 4.03
CA ALA A 44 11.25 16.74 2.71
C ALA A 44 12.21 16.44 1.53
N PRO A 45 13.08 15.42 1.62
CA PRO A 45 13.76 14.88 0.44
C PRO A 45 12.76 14.17 -0.49
N ASP A 46 13.14 14.03 -1.76
CA ASP A 46 12.32 13.35 -2.76
C ASP A 46 12.72 11.88 -2.83
N ILE A 47 11.78 11.00 -2.55
CA ILE A 47 11.96 9.55 -2.58
C ILE A 47 10.87 8.99 -3.47
N ASP A 48 11.24 8.04 -4.32
CA ASP A 48 10.29 7.32 -5.15
C ASP A 48 10.04 5.92 -4.59
N LEU A 49 8.82 5.41 -4.79
CA LEU A 49 8.49 4.01 -4.58
C LEU A 49 8.19 3.32 -5.92
N TYR A 50 8.76 2.14 -6.12
CA TYR A 50 8.39 1.23 -7.20
C TYR A 50 8.03 -0.14 -6.62
N LEU A 51 7.13 -0.86 -7.28
CA LEU A 51 6.81 -2.23 -6.92
C LEU A 51 7.07 -3.11 -8.13
N LEU A 52 7.93 -4.12 -7.94
CA LEU A 52 8.26 -5.10 -8.95
C LEU A 52 7.49 -6.40 -8.68
N ASP A 53 7.06 -7.08 -9.75
CA ASP A 53 6.61 -8.47 -9.68
C ASP A 53 7.79 -9.45 -9.55
N ALA A 54 7.49 -10.74 -9.39
CA ALA A 54 8.49 -11.80 -9.23
C ALA A 54 9.48 -11.94 -10.41
N VAL A 55 9.20 -11.35 -11.58
CA VAL A 55 10.05 -11.40 -12.77
C VAL A 55 10.82 -10.08 -12.97
N GLY A 56 10.58 -9.09 -12.10
CA GLY A 56 11.25 -7.79 -12.11
C GLY A 56 10.54 -6.71 -12.92
N ASN A 57 9.29 -6.91 -13.33
CA ASN A 57 8.53 -5.84 -14.00
C ASN A 57 7.96 -4.86 -12.98
N ILE A 58 8.08 -3.56 -13.23
CA ILE A 58 7.40 -2.53 -12.44
C ILE A 58 5.89 -2.65 -12.68
N VAL A 59 5.14 -3.01 -11.64
CA VAL A 59 3.68 -3.16 -11.64
C VAL A 59 2.95 -2.01 -10.96
N ALA A 60 3.65 -1.22 -10.15
CA ALA A 60 3.15 0.02 -9.57
C ALA A 60 4.31 0.97 -9.25
N ALA A 61 4.03 2.27 -9.20
CA ALA A 61 5.01 3.27 -8.80
C ALA A 61 4.31 4.49 -8.19
N SER A 62 5.02 5.19 -7.30
CA SER A 62 4.67 6.50 -6.76
C SER A 62 5.92 7.36 -6.83
N THR A 63 5.94 8.28 -7.79
CA THR A 63 7.14 9.05 -8.16
C THR A 63 6.85 10.55 -8.30
N SER A 64 5.80 11.01 -7.62
CA SER A 64 5.46 12.43 -7.61
C SER A 64 6.33 13.11 -6.58
N GLY A 65 6.98 14.21 -6.95
CA GLY A 65 7.86 14.92 -6.02
C GLY A 65 7.17 15.25 -4.70
N GLY A 66 7.76 14.85 -3.57
CA GLY A 66 7.13 15.02 -2.27
C GLY A 66 7.65 14.08 -1.19
N THR A 67 6.84 13.90 -0.16
CA THR A 67 7.10 13.01 0.99
C THR A 67 5.96 12.03 1.25
N ASP A 68 5.01 11.97 0.32
CA ASP A 68 3.69 11.36 0.52
C ASP A 68 3.55 10.09 -0.33
N GLU A 69 4.66 9.41 -0.61
CA GLU A 69 4.67 8.25 -1.48
C GLU A 69 3.96 7.07 -0.83
N LEU A 70 2.99 6.54 -1.56
CA LEU A 70 2.29 5.31 -1.19
C LEU A 70 1.95 4.50 -2.42
N ILE A 71 1.87 3.19 -2.25
CA ILE A 71 1.40 2.25 -3.27
C ILE A 71 0.24 1.46 -2.70
N ASP A 72 -0.87 1.47 -3.44
CA ASP A 72 -2.06 0.66 -3.20
C ASP A 72 -2.19 -0.44 -4.25
N LEU A 73 -2.45 -1.66 -3.80
CA LEU A 73 -2.87 -2.76 -4.66
C LEU A 73 -4.24 -3.27 -4.25
N VAL A 74 -5.12 -3.42 -5.25
CA VAL A 74 -6.44 -4.03 -5.09
C VAL A 74 -6.38 -5.45 -5.63
N ALA A 75 -6.76 -6.42 -4.78
CA ALA A 75 -6.76 -7.85 -5.07
C ALA A 75 -5.47 -8.32 -5.80
N PRO A 76 -4.28 -8.06 -5.24
CA PRO A 76 -3.04 -8.50 -5.88
C PRO A 76 -2.99 -10.02 -5.96
N ALA A 77 -2.34 -10.54 -7.01
CA ALA A 77 -2.09 -11.97 -7.12
C ALA A 77 -1.13 -12.41 -6.00
N ASP A 78 -1.36 -13.63 -5.50
CA ASP A 78 -0.42 -14.30 -4.60
C ASP A 78 0.94 -14.47 -5.29
N GLY A 79 2.02 -14.25 -4.54
CA GLY A 79 3.37 -14.36 -5.06
C GLY A 79 4.36 -13.40 -4.42
N ASP A 80 5.56 -13.39 -4.98
CA ASP A 80 6.64 -12.54 -4.54
C ASP A 80 6.64 -11.21 -5.30
N TYR A 81 6.93 -10.15 -4.56
CA TYR A 81 7.07 -8.79 -5.04
C TYR A 81 8.31 -8.17 -4.39
N THR A 82 8.84 -7.13 -5.01
CA THR A 82 9.90 -6.31 -4.42
C THR A 82 9.43 -4.87 -4.37
N LEU A 83 9.28 -4.32 -3.16
CA LEU A 83 9.10 -2.88 -2.98
C LEU A 83 10.47 -2.22 -3.03
N VAL A 84 10.61 -1.25 -3.91
CA VAL A 84 11.85 -0.51 -4.13
C VAL A 84 11.67 0.90 -3.58
N VAL A 85 12.62 1.31 -2.74
CA VAL A 85 12.76 2.68 -2.26
C VAL A 85 13.93 3.30 -3.00
N HIS A 86 13.66 4.36 -3.76
CA HIS A 86 14.63 5.01 -4.63
C HIS A 86 14.90 6.45 -4.19
N GLY A 87 16.16 6.77 -3.96
CA GLY A 87 16.61 8.07 -3.50
C GLY A 87 16.74 9.07 -4.64
N TRP A 88 15.62 9.63 -5.09
CA TRP A 88 15.57 10.53 -6.25
C TRP A 88 16.27 11.87 -6.00
N ALA A 89 15.95 12.55 -4.88
CA ALA A 89 16.60 13.79 -4.46
C ALA A 89 16.84 13.80 -2.93
N VAL A 90 17.82 13.00 -2.53
CA VAL A 90 18.30 12.85 -1.16
C VAL A 90 19.52 13.74 -0.91
N PRO A 91 19.60 14.44 0.25
CA PRO A 91 20.80 15.16 0.65
C PRO A 91 22.05 14.27 0.71
N SER A 92 23.24 14.86 0.81
CA SER A 92 24.53 14.13 0.73
C SER A 92 24.76 13.03 1.78
N ALA A 93 23.91 12.94 2.81
CA ALA A 93 23.93 11.86 3.78
C ALA A 93 22.75 10.92 3.51
N SER A 94 22.96 9.61 3.68
CA SER A 94 21.88 8.62 3.53
C SER A 94 20.69 8.96 4.43
N LEU A 95 19.49 8.89 3.88
CA LEU A 95 18.23 9.17 4.54
C LEU A 95 17.64 7.90 5.15
N ALA A 96 17.43 7.91 6.46
CA ALA A 96 16.67 6.87 7.13
C ALA A 96 15.18 6.94 6.76
N PHE A 97 14.56 5.79 6.52
CA PHE A 97 13.14 5.69 6.22
C PHE A 97 12.49 4.52 6.96
N SER A 98 11.17 4.58 7.07
CA SER A 98 10.32 3.44 7.37
C SER A 98 9.18 3.33 6.37
N ILE A 99 8.66 2.12 6.19
CA ILE A 99 7.46 1.82 5.42
C ILE A 99 6.42 1.28 6.39
N ASP A 100 5.34 2.03 6.56
CA ASP A 100 4.12 1.50 7.13
C ASP A 100 3.42 0.63 6.08
N ASN A 101 2.89 -0.51 6.51
CA ASN A 101 2.32 -1.49 5.60
C ASN A 101 1.05 -2.12 6.18
N TRP A 102 0.05 -2.29 5.34
CA TRP A 102 -1.20 -2.95 5.68
C TRP A 102 -1.53 -3.98 4.61
N ILE A 103 -1.72 -5.22 5.03
CA ILE A 103 -2.22 -6.31 4.18
C ILE A 103 -3.60 -6.68 4.72
N VAL A 104 -4.65 -6.33 3.98
CA VAL A 104 -6.03 -6.67 4.31
C VAL A 104 -6.35 -8.01 3.67
N PRO A 105 -6.65 -9.07 4.45
CA PRO A 105 -6.96 -10.38 3.90
C PRO A 105 -8.31 -10.38 3.17
N ALA A 106 -8.42 -11.24 2.16
CA ALA A 106 -9.69 -11.48 1.46
C ALA A 106 -10.70 -12.26 2.32
N ALA A 107 -10.22 -13.04 3.28
CA ALA A 107 -11.06 -13.69 4.26
C ALA A 107 -11.69 -12.63 5.20
N SER A 108 -13.00 -12.72 5.40
CA SER A 108 -13.73 -11.84 6.33
C SER A 108 -13.32 -12.08 7.77
N GLY A 109 -13.25 -11.01 8.57
CA GLY A 109 -12.99 -11.07 10.01
C GLY A 109 -12.15 -9.88 10.49
N GLY A 110 -11.51 -10.06 11.64
CA GLY A 110 -10.69 -9.02 12.26
C GLY A 110 -11.50 -7.97 13.01
N SER A 111 -10.95 -6.77 13.13
CA SER A 111 -11.53 -5.68 13.93
C SER A 111 -12.63 -4.89 13.22
N LEU A 112 -12.70 -4.97 11.89
CA LEU A 112 -13.74 -4.32 11.07
C LEU A 112 -14.90 -5.30 10.82
N ALA A 113 -16.12 -4.88 11.14
CA ALA A 113 -17.33 -5.65 10.87
C ALA A 113 -18.39 -4.80 10.16
N VAL A 114 -19.12 -5.40 9.22
CA VAL A 114 -20.34 -4.81 8.66
C VAL A 114 -21.46 -5.01 9.67
N GLY A 115 -21.95 -3.91 10.26
CA GLY A 115 -23.07 -3.93 11.20
C GLY A 115 -24.42 -4.07 10.51
N SER A 116 -24.63 -3.32 9.42
CA SER A 116 -25.81 -3.44 8.57
C SER A 116 -25.52 -2.98 7.14
N ALA A 117 -26.24 -3.56 6.19
CA ALA A 117 -26.17 -3.18 4.78
C ALA A 117 -27.51 -3.50 4.09
N PRO A 118 -27.85 -2.83 2.97
CA PRO A 118 -28.98 -3.22 2.13
C PRO A 118 -28.79 -4.64 1.59
N ALA A 119 -29.89 -5.40 1.46
CA ALA A 119 -29.85 -6.75 0.90
C ALA A 119 -29.63 -6.77 -0.63
N SER A 120 -29.85 -5.63 -1.31
CA SER A 120 -29.63 -5.48 -2.74
C SER A 120 -29.30 -4.02 -3.08
N ALA A 121 -28.62 -3.81 -4.20
CA ALA A 121 -28.44 -2.49 -4.80
C ALA A 121 -29.46 -2.28 -5.93
N VAL A 122 -30.07 -1.11 -6.00
CA VAL A 122 -31.04 -0.74 -7.04
C VAL A 122 -30.52 0.49 -7.79
N SER A 123 -30.55 0.46 -9.12
CA SER A 123 -30.04 1.55 -9.96
C SER A 123 -30.73 2.88 -9.64
N GLY A 124 -29.92 3.95 -9.53
CA GLY A 124 -30.38 5.29 -9.18
C GLY A 124 -30.72 5.51 -7.71
N THR A 125 -30.54 4.51 -6.84
CA THR A 125 -30.78 4.62 -5.39
C THR A 125 -29.48 4.57 -4.61
N THR A 126 -29.52 5.06 -3.36
CA THR A 126 -28.44 4.91 -2.39
C THR A 126 -28.93 4.09 -1.21
N GLY A 127 -28.03 3.27 -0.66
CA GLY A 127 -28.27 2.51 0.56
C GLY A 127 -27.10 2.70 1.51
N THR A 128 -27.40 2.71 2.82
CA THR A 128 -26.38 2.94 3.85
C THR A 128 -25.77 1.63 4.29
N VAL A 129 -24.44 1.52 4.22
CA VAL A 129 -23.66 0.46 4.84
C VAL A 129 -23.07 1.01 6.14
N VAL A 130 -23.36 0.35 7.26
CA VAL A 130 -22.81 0.70 8.57
C VAL A 130 -21.68 -0.29 8.89
N VAL A 131 -20.51 0.25 9.21
CA VAL A 131 -19.36 -0.52 9.67
C VAL A 131 -19.00 -0.17 11.11
N ASN A 132 -18.47 -1.14 11.83
CA ASN A 132 -18.02 -0.98 13.21
C ASN A 132 -16.58 -1.48 13.34
N TRP A 133 -15.81 -0.79 14.17
CA TRP A 133 -14.46 -1.18 14.56
C TRP A 133 -14.43 -1.56 16.04
N ALA A 134 -13.73 -2.63 16.40
CA ALA A 134 -13.61 -3.08 17.78
C ALA A 134 -12.23 -3.66 18.09
N GLY A 135 -11.83 -3.57 19.36
CA GLY A 135 -10.63 -4.23 19.88
C GLY A 135 -9.31 -3.66 19.35
N LEU A 136 -9.31 -2.43 18.82
CA LEU A 136 -8.12 -1.76 18.35
C LEU A 136 -7.36 -1.11 19.53
N ALA A 137 -6.04 -1.24 19.53
CA ALA A 137 -5.17 -0.40 20.34
C ALA A 137 -4.98 0.97 19.64
N PRO A 138 -4.36 1.97 20.28
CA PRO A 138 -4.06 3.22 19.61
C PRO A 138 -3.18 3.01 18.38
N GLY A 139 -3.58 3.56 17.23
CA GLY A 139 -2.85 3.38 15.97
C GLY A 139 -3.68 3.57 14.70
N ARG A 140 -3.01 3.41 13.54
CA ARG A 140 -3.62 3.52 12.21
C ARG A 140 -4.00 2.15 11.67
N TYR A 141 -5.23 2.00 11.20
CA TYR A 141 -5.75 0.74 10.71
C TYR A 141 -6.44 0.91 9.37
N ILE A 142 -6.27 -0.08 8.49
CA ILE A 142 -6.97 -0.19 7.22
C ILE A 142 -7.75 -1.51 7.21
N GLY A 143 -8.97 -1.44 6.71
CA GLY A 143 -9.82 -2.59 6.45
C GLY A 143 -10.57 -2.39 5.15
N ALA A 144 -11.27 -3.42 4.70
CA ALA A 144 -12.01 -3.38 3.45
C ALA A 144 -13.39 -4.01 3.61
N VAL A 145 -14.37 -3.43 2.90
CA VAL A 145 -15.71 -3.99 2.73
C VAL A 145 -15.89 -4.37 1.27
N SER A 146 -16.08 -5.65 1.00
CA SER A 146 -16.41 -6.12 -0.36
C SER A 146 -17.90 -5.92 -0.66
N HIS A 147 -18.18 -5.44 -1.86
CA HIS A 147 -19.52 -5.39 -2.43
C HIS A 147 -19.66 -6.55 -3.40
N ASN A 148 -20.65 -7.41 -3.20
CA ASN A 148 -20.79 -8.66 -3.93
C ASN A 148 -22.16 -8.75 -4.60
N ASP A 149 -22.22 -9.41 -5.74
CA ASP A 149 -23.45 -9.87 -6.36
C ASP A 149 -23.52 -11.41 -6.39
N SER A 150 -24.45 -11.99 -7.14
CA SER A 150 -24.59 -13.44 -7.26
C SER A 150 -23.41 -14.15 -7.93
N THR A 151 -22.51 -13.41 -8.58
CA THR A 151 -21.34 -13.91 -9.32
C THR A 151 -20.03 -13.70 -8.56
N GLY A 152 -19.99 -12.78 -7.59
CA GLY A 152 -18.84 -12.57 -6.71
C GLY A 152 -18.63 -11.10 -6.34
N PRO A 153 -17.41 -10.73 -5.89
CA PRO A 153 -17.05 -9.35 -5.61
C PRO A 153 -17.10 -8.49 -6.89
N ILE A 154 -17.81 -7.36 -6.83
CA ILE A 154 -17.93 -6.39 -7.93
C ILE A 154 -17.24 -5.07 -7.62
N ALA A 155 -17.04 -4.76 -6.33
CA ALA A 155 -16.33 -3.58 -5.87
C ALA A 155 -15.82 -3.77 -4.45
N MET A 156 -14.97 -2.85 -3.99
CA MET A 156 -14.45 -2.83 -2.63
C MET A 156 -14.40 -1.39 -2.13
N THR A 157 -14.75 -1.19 -0.87
CA THR A 157 -14.54 0.07 -0.16
C THR A 157 -13.44 -0.14 0.88
N VAL A 158 -12.35 0.60 0.73
CA VAL A 158 -11.27 0.67 1.74
C VAL A 158 -11.68 1.67 2.82
N VAL A 159 -11.50 1.29 4.08
CA VAL A 159 -11.84 2.10 5.25
C VAL A 159 -10.60 2.23 6.13
N ALA A 160 -10.21 3.46 6.44
CA ALA A 160 -9.11 3.74 7.36
C ALA A 160 -9.63 4.41 8.63
N VAL A 161 -9.06 4.04 9.78
CA VAL A 161 -9.36 4.66 11.09
C VAL A 161 -8.09 4.90 11.89
N ASN A 162 -8.14 5.93 12.73
CA ASN A 162 -7.20 6.14 13.82
C ASN A 162 -7.93 5.79 15.12
N ALA A 163 -7.45 4.77 15.82
CA ALA A 163 -7.98 4.36 17.12
C ALA A 163 -7.16 4.96 18.27
#